data_AF-A0A2A6BUM7-F1
#
_entry.id   AF-A0A2A6BUM7-F1
#
_cell.length_a   1.000
_cell.length_b   1.000
_cell.length_c   1.000
_cell.angle_alpha   90.00
_cell.angle_beta   90.00
_cell.angle_gamma   90.00
#
_symmetry.space_group_name_H-M   'P 1'
#
loop_
_entity.id
_entity.type
_entity.pdbx_description
1 polymer ?
#
loop_
_entity_poly.entity_id
_entity_poly.type
_entity_poly.pdbx_seq_one_letter_code
_entity_poly.pdbx_strand_id
1 'polypeptide(L)'
;MVFNPNDPKYKSCCCGCHVTICARVLMVLSIVGFALQTLKALGTPGGVPLLSLIIPVIGLVVGSIGVFNEKRTPLLIYIILQIAGTVLSIIAVPIVLSSPEFDTREVRDMKVPVGIIIVAFIAVISFFVIKAFWNLYEYLKDRDEGDQLPVHYEHN
;
A
#
# COMPACT_ATOMS: atom_id res chain seq x y z
N MET A 1 4.38 8.08 -29.04
CA MET A 1 5.80 7.88 -28.66
C MET A 1 5.99 6.40 -28.40
N VAL A 2 7.08 5.79 -28.83
CA VAL A 2 7.34 4.37 -28.59
C VAL A 2 7.60 4.16 -27.10
N PHE A 3 6.87 3.25 -26.47
CA PHE A 3 7.07 2.91 -25.06
C PHE A 3 8.45 2.26 -24.86
N ASN A 4 9.22 2.75 -23.88
CA ASN A 4 10.50 2.18 -23.50
C ASN A 4 10.42 1.66 -22.05
N PRO A 5 10.38 0.33 -21.83
CA PRO A 5 10.34 -0.26 -20.50
C PRO A 5 11.53 0.13 -19.60
N ASN A 6 12.68 0.47 -20.20
CA ASN A 6 13.91 0.75 -19.49
C ASN A 6 14.15 2.24 -19.22
N ASP A 7 13.14 3.09 -19.47
CA ASP A 7 13.22 4.53 -19.23
C ASP A 7 13.64 4.82 -17.77
N PRO A 8 14.64 5.68 -17.53
CA PRO A 8 15.06 6.07 -16.19
C PRO A 8 13.92 6.51 -15.26
N LYS A 9 12.81 7.05 -15.79
CA LYS A 9 11.63 7.44 -14.99
C LYS A 9 10.97 6.26 -14.26
N TYR A 10 11.16 5.03 -14.72
CA TYR A 10 10.62 3.81 -14.10
C TYR A 10 11.62 3.11 -13.16
N LYS A 11 12.67 3.82 -12.75
CA LYS A 11 13.66 3.31 -11.80
C LYS A 11 13.63 4.12 -10.50
N SER A 12 13.75 3.41 -9.37
CA SER A 12 13.82 4.00 -8.04
C SER A 12 15.08 4.87 -7.87
N CYS A 13 14.92 6.00 -7.20
CA CYS A 13 15.99 6.96 -6.90
C CYS A 13 17.16 6.35 -6.11
N CYS A 14 16.89 5.43 -5.17
CA CYS A 14 17.92 4.98 -4.21
C CYS A 14 18.68 3.72 -4.64
N CYS A 15 18.09 2.86 -5.48
CA CYS A 15 18.67 1.55 -5.82
C CYS A 15 18.64 1.24 -7.33
N GLY A 16 18.15 2.16 -8.18
CA GLY A 16 17.94 1.90 -9.61
C GLY A 16 16.94 0.77 -9.91
N CYS A 17 16.23 0.29 -8.88
CA CYS A 17 15.33 -0.85 -8.99
C CYS A 17 14.09 -0.46 -9.80
N HIS A 18 13.71 -1.31 -10.75
CA HIS A 18 12.55 -1.08 -11.61
C HIS A 18 11.25 -1.06 -10.79
N VAL A 19 10.28 -0.22 -11.19
CA VAL A 19 9.00 -0.04 -10.48
C VAL A 19 8.24 -1.36 -10.25
N THR A 20 8.30 -2.30 -11.21
CA THR A 20 7.65 -3.62 -11.07
C THR A 20 8.27 -4.47 -9.96
N ILE A 21 9.61 -4.47 -9.84
CA ILE A 21 10.32 -5.23 -8.80
C ILE A 21 10.03 -4.58 -7.43
N CYS A 22 10.11 -3.26 -7.33
CA CYS A 22 9.78 -2.53 -6.11
C CYS A 22 8.37 -2.86 -5.62
N ALA A 23 7.37 -2.78 -6.51
CA ALA A 23 5.98 -3.05 -6.16
C ALA A 23 5.74 -4.51 -5.74
N ARG A 24 6.39 -5.49 -6.40
CA ARG A 24 6.31 -6.90 -6.01
C ARG A 24 6.89 -7.15 -4.62
N VAL A 25 8.07 -6.58 -4.32
CA VAL A 25 8.68 -6.70 -3.00
C VAL A 25 7.78 -6.08 -1.93
N LEU A 26 7.26 -4.87 -2.16
CA LEU A 26 6.35 -4.21 -1.24
C LEU A 26 5.06 -5.01 -1.03
N MET A 27 4.50 -5.60 -2.09
CA MET A 27 3.32 -6.46 -1.99
C MET A 27 3.58 -7.70 -1.13
N VAL A 28 4.73 -8.37 -1.31
CA VAL A 28 5.13 -9.51 -0.47
C VAL A 28 5.28 -9.08 0.99
N LEU A 29 5.92 -7.93 1.27
CA LEU A 29 6.04 -7.39 2.62
C LEU A 29 4.67 -7.08 3.24
N SER A 30 3.73 -6.53 2.46
CA SER A 30 2.35 -6.31 2.91
C SER A 30 1.62 -7.61 3.27
N ILE A 31 1.77 -8.66 2.45
CA ILE A 31 1.18 -9.98 2.72
C ILE A 31 1.77 -10.59 3.99
N VAL A 32 3.09 -10.58 4.14
CA VAL A 32 3.79 -11.10 5.33
C VAL A 32 3.39 -10.32 6.58
N GLY A 33 3.38 -8.98 6.50
CA GLY A 33 2.97 -8.13 7.60
C GLY A 33 1.54 -8.39 8.05
N PHE A 34 0.61 -8.56 7.10
CA PHE A 34 -0.77 -8.91 7.39
C PHE A 34 -0.92 -10.30 8.02
N ALA A 35 -0.17 -11.30 7.53
CA ALA A 35 -0.18 -12.64 8.09
C ALA A 35 0.29 -12.63 9.56
N LEU A 36 1.38 -11.91 9.86
CA LEU A 36 1.87 -11.77 11.23
C LEU A 36 0.87 -11.06 12.15
N GLN A 37 0.21 -10.00 11.67
CA GLN A 37 -0.85 -9.33 12.45
C GLN A 37 -2.04 -10.24 12.71
N THR A 38 -2.46 -11.01 11.71
CA THR A 38 -3.57 -11.96 11.85
C THR A 38 -3.22 -13.07 12.84
N LEU A 39 -2.00 -13.62 12.79
CA LEU A 39 -1.54 -14.62 13.75
C LEU A 39 -1.55 -14.06 15.18
N LYS A 40 -1.11 -12.81 15.38
CA LYS A 40 -1.17 -12.14 16.68
C LYS A 40 -2.61 -11.95 17.17
N ALA A 41 -3.50 -11.52 16.28
CA ALA A 41 -4.92 -11.30 16.56
C ALA A 41 -5.65 -12.58 17.01
N LEU A 42 -5.32 -13.73 16.40
CA LEU A 42 -5.89 -15.03 16.77
C LEU A 42 -5.40 -15.53 18.14
N GLY A 43 -4.23 -15.08 18.59
CA GLY A 43 -3.64 -15.46 19.89
C GLY A 43 -4.11 -14.63 21.08
N THR A 44 -4.87 -13.54 20.88
CA THR A 44 -5.31 -12.64 21.95
C THR A 44 -6.74 -12.92 22.42
N PRO A 45 -7.00 -13.12 23.73
CA PRO A 45 -8.36 -13.21 24.28
C PRO A 45 -9.14 -11.92 24.00
N GLY A 46 -10.35 -12.02 23.43
CA GLY A 46 -11.11 -10.86 22.96
C GLY A 46 -10.72 -10.39 21.55
N GLY A 47 -10.13 -11.29 20.75
CA GLY A 47 -9.56 -11.01 19.42
C GLY A 47 -10.46 -10.25 18.45
N VAL A 48 -9.82 -9.71 17.42
CA VAL A 48 -10.46 -8.85 16.41
C VAL A 48 -11.59 -9.63 15.72
N PRO A 49 -12.82 -9.09 15.64
CA PRO A 49 -13.94 -9.81 15.02
C PRO A 49 -13.58 -10.21 13.59
N LEU A 50 -13.80 -11.46 13.20
CA LEU A 50 -13.46 -12.02 11.87
C LEU A 50 -13.90 -11.12 10.71
N LEU A 51 -15.03 -10.43 10.87
CA LEU A 51 -15.56 -9.49 9.88
C LEU A 51 -14.59 -8.35 9.55
N SER A 52 -13.81 -7.88 10.54
CA SER A 52 -12.80 -6.83 10.37
C SER A 52 -11.62 -7.26 9.50
N LEU A 53 -11.40 -8.57 9.32
CA LEU A 53 -10.33 -9.12 8.48
C LEU A 53 -10.74 -9.25 7.01
N ILE A 54 -12.05 -9.26 6.70
CA ILE A 54 -12.55 -9.46 5.34
C ILE A 54 -12.08 -8.34 4.40
N ILE A 55 -12.21 -7.08 4.83
CA ILE A 55 -11.86 -5.93 3.99
C ILE A 55 -10.34 -5.91 3.67
N PRO A 56 -9.43 -6.07 4.65
CA PRO A 56 -8.00 -6.21 4.38
C PRO A 56 -7.65 -7.38 3.46
N VAL A 57 -8.29 -8.54 3.63
CA VAL A 57 -8.05 -9.73 2.78
C VAL A 57 -8.45 -9.45 1.34
N ILE A 58 -9.63 -8.87 1.11
CA ILE A 58 -10.07 -8.47 -0.24
C ILE A 58 -9.07 -7.48 -0.86
N GLY A 59 -8.64 -6.48 -0.08
CA GLY A 59 -7.63 -5.52 -0.50
C GLY A 59 -6.33 -6.21 -0.95
N LEU A 60 -5.81 -7.14 -0.16
CA LEU A 60 -4.58 -7.88 -0.49
C LEU A 60 -4.73 -8.75 -1.74
N VAL A 61 -5.87 -9.43 -1.91
CA VAL A 61 -6.12 -10.25 -3.11
C VAL A 61 -6.16 -9.37 -4.36
N VAL A 62 -6.94 -8.28 -4.32
CA VAL A 62 -7.05 -7.33 -5.44
C VAL A 62 -5.69 -6.70 -5.74
N GLY A 63 -4.96 -6.27 -4.72
CA GLY A 63 -3.61 -5.72 -4.86
C GLY A 63 -2.63 -6.72 -5.48
N SER A 64 -2.65 -7.97 -5.02
CA SER A 64 -1.81 -9.04 -5.55
C SER A 64 -2.09 -9.29 -7.03
N ILE A 65 -3.37 -9.36 -7.42
CA ILE A 65 -3.77 -9.49 -8.83
C ILE A 65 -3.23 -8.30 -9.64
N GLY A 66 -3.37 -7.07 -9.14
CA GLY A 66 -2.87 -5.88 -9.82
C GLY A 66 -1.36 -5.85 -10.01
N VAL A 67 -0.61 -6.25 -8.99
CA VAL A 67 0.87 -6.21 -9.00
C VAL A 67 1.48 -7.37 -9.77
N PHE A 68 1.03 -8.61 -9.53
CA PHE A 68 1.64 -9.80 -10.13
C PHE A 68 1.17 -10.04 -11.56
N ASN A 69 -0.11 -9.75 -11.87
CA ASN A 69 -0.64 -9.88 -13.23
C ASN A 69 -0.52 -8.57 -14.03
N GLU A 70 0.08 -7.53 -13.45
CA GLU A 70 0.32 -6.23 -14.09
C GLU A 70 -0.96 -5.64 -14.70
N LYS A 71 -2.05 -5.70 -13.93
CA LYS A 71 -3.38 -5.21 -14.33
C LYS A 71 -3.69 -3.87 -13.64
N ARG A 72 -4.00 -2.86 -14.45
CA ARG A 72 -4.23 -1.48 -13.97
C ARG A 72 -5.43 -1.32 -13.05
N THR A 73 -6.60 -1.83 -13.45
CA THR A 73 -7.85 -1.67 -12.69
C THR A 73 -7.76 -2.22 -11.26
N PRO A 74 -7.35 -3.47 -11.02
CA PRO A 74 -7.19 -3.97 -9.65
C PRO A 74 -6.10 -3.22 -8.87
N LEU A 75 -5.01 -2.79 -9.52
CA LEU A 75 -4.00 -1.97 -8.86
C LEU A 75 -4.55 -0.61 -8.40
N LEU A 76 -5.37 0.05 -9.22
CA LEU A 76 -6.01 1.32 -8.86
C LEU A 76 -6.99 1.15 -7.69
N ILE A 77 -7.81 0.10 -7.70
CA ILE A 77 -8.72 -0.21 -6.59
C ILE A 77 -7.91 -0.43 -5.30
N TYR A 78 -6.81 -1.17 -5.38
CA TYR A 78 -5.93 -1.38 -4.24
C TYR A 78 -5.32 -0.08 -3.69
N ILE A 79 -4.85 0.82 -4.56
CA ILE A 79 -4.32 2.13 -4.15
C ILE A 79 -5.40 2.94 -3.41
N ILE A 80 -6.63 2.97 -3.91
CA ILE A 80 -7.76 3.68 -3.27
C ILE A 80 -8.05 3.08 -1.89
N LEU A 81 -8.11 1.75 -1.79
CA LEU A 81 -8.31 1.05 -0.51
C LEU A 81 -7.18 1.33 0.48
N GLN A 82 -5.92 1.41 0.01
CA GLN A 82 -4.77 1.71 0.84
C GLN A 82 -4.80 3.16 1.38
N ILE A 83 -5.22 4.12 0.56
CA ILE A 83 -5.43 5.51 0.99
C ILE A 83 -6.54 5.57 2.06
N ALA A 84 -7.69 4.96 1.79
CA ALA A 84 -8.80 4.92 2.74
C ALA A 84 -8.39 4.26 4.08
N GLY A 85 -7.70 3.12 4.02
CA GLY A 85 -7.17 2.43 5.19
C GLY A 85 -6.15 3.26 5.98
N THR A 86 -5.30 4.02 5.28
CA THR A 86 -4.33 4.93 5.93
C THR A 86 -5.06 6.06 6.67
N VAL A 87 -6.05 6.70 6.04
CA VAL A 87 -6.86 7.74 6.68
C VAL A 87 -7.60 7.21 7.91
N LEU A 88 -8.22 6.03 7.79
CA LEU A 88 -8.89 5.37 8.92
C LEU A 88 -7.90 5.06 10.05
N SER A 89 -6.69 4.61 9.73
CA SER A 89 -5.65 4.33 10.73
C SER A 89 -5.20 5.60 11.46
N ILE A 90 -5.03 6.71 10.74
CA ILE A 90 -4.67 8.00 11.32
C ILE A 90 -5.75 8.49 12.29
N ILE A 91 -7.03 8.28 11.96
CA ILE A 91 -8.18 8.63 12.82
C ILE A 91 -8.30 7.66 14.01
N ALA A 92 -8.00 6.38 13.83
CA ALA A 92 -8.14 5.36 14.86
C ALA A 92 -7.11 5.52 15.99
N VAL A 93 -5.87 5.92 15.69
CA VAL A 93 -4.80 6.10 16.69
C VAL A 93 -5.21 7.00 17.87
N PRO A 94 -5.70 8.24 17.68
CA PRO A 94 -6.11 9.09 18.80
C PRO A 94 -7.31 8.52 19.57
N ILE A 95 -8.23 7.80 18.91
CA ILE A 95 -9.37 7.14 19.58
C ILE A 95 -8.87 6.06 20.53
N VAL A 96 -7.96 5.20 20.04
CA VAL A 96 -7.37 4.11 20.85
C VAL A 96 -6.56 4.68 22.01
N LEU A 97 -5.73 5.70 21.79
CA LEU A 97 -4.94 6.32 22.87
C LEU A 97 -5.80 7.03 23.92
N SER A 98 -7.01 7.44 23.55
CA SER A 98 -8.00 8.04 24.45
C SER A 98 -8.83 6.98 25.20
N SER A 99 -8.65 5.68 24.94
CA SER A 99 -9.41 4.64 25.64
C SER A 99 -9.04 4.57 27.13
N PRO A 100 -9.98 4.16 28.01
CA PRO A 100 -9.74 4.06 29.45
C PRO A 100 -8.60 3.11 29.82
N GLU A 101 -8.33 2.13 28.96
CA GLU A 101 -7.29 1.11 29.15
C GLU A 101 -5.89 1.71 29.19
N PHE A 102 -5.70 2.89 28.58
CA PHE A 102 -4.43 3.60 28.55
C PHE A 102 -4.37 4.75 29.58
N ASP A 103 -5.39 4.96 30.41
CA ASP A 103 -5.50 6.12 31.33
C ASP A 103 -4.75 5.94 32.66
N THR A 104 -3.48 5.58 32.61
CA THR A 104 -2.59 5.62 33.78
C THR A 104 -1.90 6.99 33.87
N ARG A 105 -1.69 7.49 35.10
CA ARG A 105 -1.09 8.82 35.37
C ARG A 105 0.25 9.03 34.65
N GLU A 106 1.07 7.99 34.53
CA GLU A 106 2.38 8.05 33.86
C GLU A 106 2.27 8.10 32.33
N VAL A 107 1.23 7.48 31.76
CA VAL A 107 1.06 7.39 30.30
C VAL A 107 0.39 8.65 29.75
N ARG A 108 -0.45 9.33 30.55
CA ARG A 108 -1.25 10.49 30.14
C ARG A 108 -0.43 11.60 29.47
N ASP A 109 0.72 11.95 30.04
CA ASP A 109 1.56 13.04 29.53
C ASP A 109 2.39 12.59 28.30
N MET A 110 2.57 11.27 28.11
CA MET A 110 3.27 10.68 26.96
C MET A 110 2.33 10.32 25.79
N LYS A 111 1.01 10.21 26.00
CA LYS A 111 0.05 9.82 24.95
C LYS A 111 0.10 10.71 23.72
N VAL A 112 0.13 12.02 23.92
CA VAL A 112 0.10 13.01 22.84
C VAL A 112 1.37 12.92 21.98
N PRO A 113 2.60 13.03 22.53
CA PRO A 113 3.80 12.93 21.71
C PRO A 113 3.96 11.55 21.05
N VAL A 114 3.65 10.46 21.76
CA VAL A 114 3.71 9.10 21.18
C VAL A 114 2.71 8.93 20.05
N GLY A 115 1.47 9.40 20.22
CA GLY A 115 0.44 9.37 19.18
C GLY A 115 0.84 10.13 17.93
N ILE A 116 1.41 11.33 18.09
CA ILE A 116 1.92 12.14 16.97
C ILE A 116 3.03 11.39 16.22
N ILE A 117 3.98 10.78 16.95
CA ILE A 117 5.08 10.01 16.34
C ILE A 117 4.53 8.82 15.55
N ILE A 118 3.57 8.06 16.11
CA ILE A 118 2.95 6.91 15.45
C ILE A 118 2.23 7.36 14.17
N VAL A 119 1.42 8.42 14.25
CA VAL A 119 0.68 8.95 13.09
C VAL A 119 1.64 9.44 12.01
N ALA A 120 2.68 10.18 12.37
CA ALA A 120 3.68 10.66 11.42
C ALA A 120 4.41 9.50 10.74
N PHE A 121 4.79 8.48 11.50
CA PHE A 121 5.43 7.28 10.95
C PHE A 121 4.52 6.54 9.97
N ILE A 122 3.25 6.31 10.34
CA ILE A 122 2.25 5.68 9.45
C ILE A 122 2.10 6.50 8.16
N ALA A 123 1.93 7.82 8.26
CA ALA A 123 1.74 8.68 7.10
C ALA A 123 2.93 8.65 6.14
N VAL A 124 4.16 8.72 6.67
CA VAL A 124 5.39 8.68 5.87
C VAL A 124 5.55 7.35 5.16
N ILE A 125 5.41 6.22 5.88
CA ILE A 125 5.55 4.89 5.28
C ILE A 125 4.46 4.66 4.23
N SER A 126 3.20 4.96 4.56
CA SER A 126 2.08 4.83 3.61
C SER A 126 2.30 5.68 2.37
N PHE A 127 2.82 6.90 2.49
CA PHE A 127 3.13 7.75 1.34
C PHE A 127 4.13 7.09 0.38
N PHE A 128 5.23 6.54 0.90
CA PHE A 128 6.22 5.85 0.07
C PHE A 128 5.64 4.60 -0.61
N VAL A 129 4.84 3.82 0.11
CA VAL A 129 4.19 2.62 -0.43
C VAL A 129 3.17 2.97 -1.53
N ILE A 130 2.30 3.95 -1.27
CA ILE A 130 1.30 4.44 -2.24
C ILE A 130 2.01 4.97 -3.48
N LYS A 131 3.07 5.77 -3.32
CA LYS A 131 3.86 6.29 -4.43
C LYS A 131 4.48 5.18 -5.27
N ALA A 132 5.00 4.12 -4.66
CA ALA A 132 5.55 2.99 -5.40
C ALA A 132 4.49 2.27 -6.27
N PHE A 133 3.28 2.06 -5.73
CA PHE A 133 2.18 1.47 -6.50
C PHE A 133 1.63 2.43 -7.56
N TRP A 134 1.60 3.73 -7.28
CA TRP A 134 1.22 4.74 -8.26
C TRP A 134 2.19 4.78 -9.45
N ASN A 135 3.49 4.73 -9.18
CA ASN A 135 4.50 4.65 -10.24
C ASN A 135 4.36 3.38 -11.08
N LEU A 136 4.00 2.24 -10.46
CA LEU A 136 3.66 1.03 -11.23
C LEU A 136 2.40 1.25 -12.08
N TYR A 137 1.37 1.89 -11.54
CA TYR A 137 0.16 2.20 -12.29
C TYR A 137 0.43 3.10 -13.52
N GLU A 138 1.26 4.13 -13.36
CA GLU A 138 1.69 5.00 -14.48
C GLU A 138 2.52 4.22 -15.51
N TYR A 139 3.44 3.36 -15.07
CA TYR A 139 4.18 2.47 -15.97
C TYR A 139 3.25 1.58 -16.81
N LEU A 140 2.25 0.96 -16.17
CA LEU A 140 1.28 0.12 -16.88
C LEU A 140 0.40 0.93 -17.82
N LYS A 141 0.04 2.16 -17.45
CA LYS A 141 -0.70 3.07 -18.33
C LYS A 141 0.11 3.40 -19.59
N ASP A 142 1.36 3.82 -19.42
CA ASP A 142 2.23 4.19 -20.53
C ASP A 142 2.51 3.00 -21.45
N ARG A 143 2.63 1.78 -20.87
CA ARG A 143 2.75 0.53 -21.65
C ARG A 143 1.52 0.28 -22.50
N ASP A 144 0.34 0.29 -21.88
CA ASP A 144 -0.92 -0.01 -22.57
C ASP A 144 -1.21 1.02 -23.68
N GLU A 145 -0.86 2.29 -23.46
CA GLU A 145 -0.98 3.35 -24.48
C GLU A 145 0.05 3.20 -25.62
N GLY A 146 1.25 2.70 -25.30
CA GLY A 146 2.28 2.37 -26.30
C GLY A 146 1.90 1.19 -27.20
N ASP A 147 1.28 0.16 -26.63
CA ASP A 147 0.83 -1.04 -27.35
C ASP A 147 -0.36 -0.75 -28.29
N GLN A 148 -1.08 0.35 -28.08
CA GLN A 148 -2.23 0.76 -28.90
C GLN A 148 -1.87 1.58 -30.15
N LEU A 149 -0.60 2.01 -30.31
CA LEU A 149 -0.19 2.75 -31.50
C LEU A 149 -0.15 1.78 -32.71
N PRO A 150 -0.93 2.05 -33.78
CA PRO A 150 -1.07 1.11 -34.87
C PRO A 150 0.24 0.93 -35.63
N VAL A 151 0.53 -0.32 -36.00
CA VAL A 151 1.62 -0.80 -36.88
C VAL A 151 1.40 -0.31 -38.34
N HIS A 152 0.93 0.92 -38.55
CA HIS A 152 0.45 1.40 -39.84
C HIS A 152 1.52 2.05 -40.73
N TYR A 153 2.80 1.79 -40.48
CA TYR A 153 3.89 2.30 -41.31
C TYR A 153 4.86 1.19 -41.71
N GLU A 154 4.37 0.16 -42.42
CA GLU A 154 5.24 -0.63 -43.27
C GLU A 154 4.63 -0.80 -44.67
N HIS A 155 5.37 -0.25 -45.64
CA HIS A 155 5.41 -0.53 -47.07
C HIS A 155 4.36 0.11 -48.01
N ASN A 156 4.70 1.34 -48.46
CA ASN A 156 4.68 1.68 -49.89
C ASN A 156 5.98 1.18 -50.55
#